data_AF-A0AAW5LHU5-F1
#
_entry.id   AF-A0AAW5LHU5-F1
#
_cell.length_a   1.000
_cell.length_b   1.000
_cell.length_c   1.000
_cell.angle_alpha   90.00
_cell.angle_beta   90.00
_cell.angle_gamma   90.00
#
_symmetry.space_group_name_H-M   'P 1'
#
loop_
_entity.id
_entity.type
_entity.pdbx_description
1 polymer ?
#
loop_
_entity_poly.entity_id
_entity_poly.type
_entity_poly.pdbx_seq_one_letter_code
_entity_poly.pdbx_strand_id
1 'polypeptide(L)'
;MSSLLLLIIMVTGARFTEIQKMKRDDFNLPNNQVHIPGTNTQTSDRLISMDHKTLSRVKNFINSRPHDINGYVFSEHGTLITNNAVNKALKRACKQLNIKEITAHSLRHSFCSVFLKGVQYIIFLND
;
A
#
# COMPACT_ATOMS: atom_id res chain seq x y z
N MET A 1 6.49 10.13 -2.38
CA MET A 1 5.36 9.26 -2.77
C MET A 1 5.68 7.78 -2.66
N SER A 2 6.83 7.31 -3.17
CA SER A 2 7.19 5.88 -3.17
C SER A 2 7.13 5.21 -1.79
N SER A 3 7.59 5.87 -0.73
CA SER A 3 7.57 5.31 0.63
C SER A 3 6.17 5.14 1.21
N LEU A 4 5.25 6.08 0.93
CA LEU A 4 3.85 5.94 1.34
C LEU A 4 3.18 4.78 0.59
N LEU A 5 3.45 4.65 -0.71
CA LEU A 5 2.92 3.55 -1.51
C LEU A 5 3.40 2.20 -0.96
N LEU A 6 4.69 2.08 -0.62
CA LEU A 6 5.25 0.88 0.02
C LEU A 6 4.59 0.59 1.37
N LEU A 7 4.35 1.61 2.21
CA LEU A 7 3.63 1.46 3.47
C LEU A 7 2.22 0.88 3.23
N ILE A 8 1.47 1.44 2.28
CA ILE A 8 0.12 0.96 1.97
C ILE A 8 0.16 -0.47 1.42
N ILE A 9 1.10 -0.82 0.53
CA ILE A 9 1.29 -2.21 0.07
C ILE A 9 1.55 -3.14 1.27
N MET A 10 2.39 -2.73 2.22
CA MET A 10 2.69 -3.55 3.40
C MET A 10 1.48 -3.68 4.32
N VAL A 11 0.73 -2.62 4.59
CA VAL A 11 -0.41 -2.68 5.51
C VAL A 11 -1.61 -3.40 4.90
N THR A 12 -1.82 -3.26 3.59
CA THR A 12 -3.02 -3.77 2.90
C THR A 12 -2.82 -5.08 2.16
N GLY A 13 -1.58 -5.47 1.87
CA GLY A 13 -1.26 -6.63 1.01
C GLY A 13 -1.76 -6.50 -0.43
N ALA A 14 -2.15 -5.30 -0.87
CA ALA A 14 -2.68 -5.07 -2.21
C ALA A 14 -1.60 -5.07 -3.30
N ARG A 15 -2.02 -5.25 -4.56
CA ARG A 15 -1.10 -5.17 -5.70
C ARG A 15 -0.68 -3.73 -5.92
N PHE A 16 0.54 -3.55 -6.42
CA PHE A 16 1.05 -2.23 -6.82
C PHE A 16 0.07 -1.48 -7.73
N THR A 17 -0.49 -2.16 -8.74
CA THR A 17 -1.42 -1.57 -9.71
C THR A 17 -2.77 -1.16 -9.12
N GLU A 18 -3.20 -1.81 -8.03
CA GLU A 18 -4.41 -1.44 -7.29
C GLU A 18 -4.14 -0.16 -6.48
N ILE A 19 -3.04 -0.15 -5.72
CA ILE A 19 -2.65 1.01 -4.90
C ILE A 19 -2.33 2.24 -5.76
N GLN A 20 -1.65 2.06 -6.89
CA GLN A 20 -1.31 3.15 -7.81
C GLN A 20 -2.53 3.94 -8.29
N LYS A 21 -3.69 3.27 -8.42
CA LYS A 21 -4.94 3.86 -8.91
C LYS A 21 -5.81 4.46 -7.81
N MET A 22 -5.39 4.40 -6.55
CA MET A 22 -6.16 4.95 -5.45
C MET A 22 -6.30 6.47 -5.57
N LYS A 23 -7.51 6.93 -5.29
CA LYS A 23 -7.91 8.33 -5.21
C LYS A 23 -8.05 8.77 -3.77
N ARG A 24 -8.17 10.07 -3.54
CA ARG A 24 -8.33 10.61 -2.18
C ARG A 24 -9.61 10.14 -1.51
N ASP A 25 -10.67 9.99 -2.29
CA ASP A 25 -11.97 9.50 -1.82
C ASP A 25 -11.88 8.09 -1.24
N ASP A 26 -10.95 7.27 -1.73
CA ASP A 26 -10.71 5.92 -1.23
C ASP A 26 -10.20 5.89 0.22
N PHE A 27 -9.63 7.01 0.71
CA PHE A 27 -9.20 7.16 2.09
C PHE A 27 -10.27 7.83 2.96
N ASN A 28 -11.29 8.48 2.39
CA ASN A 28 -12.28 9.29 3.10
C ASN A 28 -13.52 8.51 3.56
N LEU A 29 -13.42 7.19 3.65
CA LEU A 29 -14.53 6.36 4.08
C LEU A 29 -14.83 6.47 5.58
N PRO A 30 -16.10 6.28 5.99
CA PRO A 30 -16.46 6.12 7.39
C PRO A 30 -15.82 4.85 7.99
N ASN A 31 -15.81 4.74 9.32
CA ASN A 31 -15.34 3.56 10.05
C ASN A 31 -13.84 3.19 9.93
N ASN A 32 -12.98 4.17 9.61
CA ASN A 32 -11.53 3.95 9.46
C ASN A 32 -11.16 2.89 8.41
N GLN A 33 -11.92 2.86 7.32
CA GLN A 33 -11.69 1.96 6.21
C GLN A 33 -10.96 2.66 5.08
N VAL A 34 -10.22 1.88 4.30
CA VAL A 34 -9.58 2.29 3.06
C VAL A 34 -10.10 1.41 1.94
N HIS A 35 -10.54 2.04 0.86
CA HIS A 35 -11.01 1.38 -0.33
C HIS A 35 -9.84 1.01 -1.24
N ILE A 36 -9.74 -0.26 -1.62
CA ILE A 36 -8.76 -0.70 -2.61
C ILE A 36 -9.49 -0.95 -3.92
N PRO A 37 -9.34 -0.06 -4.93
CA PRO A 37 -10.08 -0.19 -6.18
C PRO A 37 -9.65 -1.46 -6.93
N GLY A 38 -10.64 -2.29 -7.25
CA GLY A 38 -10.43 -3.51 -8.03
C GLY A 38 -9.93 -3.23 -9.45
N THR A 39 -9.03 -4.06 -9.98
CA THR A 39 -8.46 -3.83 -11.31
C THR A 39 -9.24 -4.42 -12.48
N ASN A 40 -10.14 -5.40 -12.32
CA ASN A 40 -10.95 -5.99 -13.42
C ASN A 40 -12.07 -6.97 -12.99
N THR A 41 -12.15 -7.44 -11.75
CA THR A 41 -13.22 -8.35 -11.28
C THR A 41 -13.93 -7.77 -10.06
N GLN A 42 -15.26 -7.97 -9.94
CA GLN A 42 -16.06 -7.55 -8.78
C GLN A 42 -15.48 -8.05 -7.44
N THR A 43 -14.69 -9.14 -7.46
CA THR A 43 -14.03 -9.72 -6.29
C THR A 43 -12.74 -9.02 -5.87
N SER A 44 -12.19 -8.12 -6.69
CA SER A 44 -10.93 -7.42 -6.38
C SER A 44 -11.16 -6.15 -5.58
N ASP A 45 -12.38 -5.61 -5.62
CA ASP A 45 -12.78 -4.40 -4.93
C ASP A 45 -13.06 -4.71 -3.46
N ARG A 46 -12.42 -3.98 -2.54
CA ARG A 46 -12.50 -4.32 -1.11
C ARG A 46 -12.23 -3.15 -0.20
N LEU A 47 -12.82 -3.22 0.99
CA LEU A 47 -12.57 -2.31 2.10
C LEU A 47 -11.63 -2.97 3.10
N ILE A 48 -10.58 -2.26 3.49
CA ILE A 48 -9.62 -2.71 4.49
C ILE A 48 -9.70 -1.78 5.70
N SER A 49 -10.01 -2.33 6.86
CA SER A 49 -9.97 -1.60 8.12
C SER A 49 -8.52 -1.29 8.51
N MET A 50 -8.26 -0.04 8.88
CA MET A 50 -6.95 0.44 9.29
C MET A 50 -7.06 1.14 10.64
N ASP A 51 -6.02 1.07 11.45
CA ASP A 51 -5.98 1.80 12.72
C ASP A 51 -6.14 3.31 12.50
N HIS A 52 -6.97 3.96 13.34
CA HIS A 52 -7.32 5.38 13.23
C HIS A 52 -6.08 6.29 13.20
N LYS A 53 -5.07 6.00 14.03
CA LYS A 53 -3.84 6.80 14.10
C LYS A 53 -3.05 6.70 12.80
N THR A 54 -2.99 5.51 12.22
CA THR A 54 -2.31 5.28 10.93
C THR A 54 -3.06 5.98 9.80
N LEU A 55 -4.38 5.80 9.72
CA LEU A 55 -5.20 6.42 8.68
C LEU A 55 -5.16 7.95 8.75
N SER A 56 -5.23 8.53 9.95
CA SER A 56 -5.11 9.98 10.15
C SER A 56 -3.76 10.52 9.67
N ARG A 57 -2.65 9.82 9.97
CA ARG A 57 -1.31 10.19 9.48
C ARG A 57 -1.23 10.12 7.96
N VAL A 58 -1.79 9.08 7.36
CA VAL A 58 -1.83 8.93 5.90
C VAL A 58 -2.65 10.06 5.27
N LYS A 59 -3.85 10.35 5.77
CA LYS A 59 -4.70 11.46 5.31
C LYS A 59 -3.97 12.80 5.40
N ASN A 60 -3.31 13.09 6.52
CA ASN A 60 -2.56 14.33 6.69
C ASN A 60 -1.40 14.45 5.70
N PHE A 61 -0.69 13.36 5.43
CA PHE A 61 0.39 13.34 4.43
C PHE A 61 -0.13 13.53 3.00
N ILE A 62 -1.30 12.99 2.68
CA ILE A 62 -1.94 13.17 1.37
C ILE A 62 -2.44 14.61 1.22
N ASN A 63 -3.07 15.16 2.27
CA ASN A 63 -3.63 16.52 2.28
C ASN A 63 -2.57 17.62 2.28
N SER A 64 -1.36 17.36 2.78
CA SER A 64 -0.25 18.31 2.71
C SER A 64 0.39 18.46 1.32
N ARG A 65 -0.08 17.71 0.32
CA ARG A 65 0.45 17.72 -1.05
C ARG A 65 -0.54 18.28 -2.06
N PRO A 66 -0.04 18.86 -3.18
CA PRO A 66 -0.87 19.36 -4.25
C PRO A 66 -1.86 18.31 -4.76
N HIS A 67 -3.03 18.77 -5.17
CA HIS A 67 -4.06 17.91 -5.72
C HIS A 67 -3.72 17.54 -7.15
N ASP A 68 -3.83 16.26 -7.49
CA ASP A 68 -3.88 15.84 -8.88
C ASP A 68 -5.24 16.20 -9.47
N ILE A 69 -5.25 16.67 -10.71
CA ILE A 69 -6.48 17.05 -11.43
C ILE A 69 -7.44 15.86 -11.56
N ASN A 70 -6.91 14.64 -11.65
CA ASN A 70 -7.67 13.39 -11.75
C ASN A 70 -7.95 12.74 -10.38
N GLY A 71 -7.54 13.38 -9.28
CA GLY A 71 -7.81 12.92 -7.91
C GLY A 71 -6.93 11.77 -7.40
N TYR A 72 -5.93 11.34 -8.17
CA TYR A 72 -5.00 10.28 -7.77
C TYR A 72 -4.10 10.71 -6.61
N VAL A 73 -3.92 9.81 -5.65
CA VAL A 73 -3.04 10.04 -4.48
C VAL A 73 -1.58 9.80 -4.84
N PHE A 74 -1.32 8.81 -5.70
CA PHE A 74 0.02 8.36 -6.05
C PHE A 74 0.46 8.87 -7.42
N SER A 75 0.30 10.17 -7.65
CA SER A 75 0.80 10.85 -8.84
C SER A 75 1.78 11.97 -8.47
N GLU A 76 2.61 12.32 -9.44
CA GLU A 76 3.55 13.43 -9.38
C GLU A 76 3.50 14.14 -10.73
N HIS A 77 3.24 15.46 -10.74
CA HIS A 77 3.08 16.27 -11.96
C HIS A 77 2.07 15.68 -12.98
N GLY A 78 0.92 15.17 -12.50
CA GLY A 78 -0.12 14.60 -13.37
C GLY A 78 0.19 13.20 -13.91
N THR A 79 1.33 12.62 -13.56
CA THR A 79 1.72 11.26 -13.98
C THR A 79 1.67 10.31 -12.79
N LEU A 80 1.05 9.14 -12.97
CA LEU A 80 1.02 8.10 -11.95
C LEU A 80 2.43 7.59 -11.67
N ILE A 81 2.73 7.32 -10.39
CA ILE A 81 3.99 6.71 -10.00
C ILE A 81 4.17 5.36 -10.69
N THR A 82 5.36 5.08 -11.23
CA THR A 82 5.62 3.81 -11.92
C THR A 82 6.15 2.75 -10.96
N ASN A 83 5.94 1.48 -11.31
CA ASN A 83 6.48 0.35 -10.54
C ASN A 83 8.02 0.45 -10.44
N ASN A 84 8.67 0.88 -11.52
CA ASN A 84 10.11 1.12 -11.57
C ASN A 84 10.57 2.18 -10.56
N ALA A 85 9.84 3.29 -10.40
CA ALA A 85 10.16 4.32 -9.41
C ALA A 85 10.08 3.78 -7.98
N VAL A 86 9.09 2.93 -7.69
CA VAL A 86 8.94 2.28 -6.39
C VAL A 86 10.02 1.24 -6.13
N ASN A 87 10.31 0.36 -7.08
CA ASN A 87 11.39 -0.61 -6.96
C ASN A 87 12.76 0.08 -6.83
N LYS A 88 12.98 1.22 -7.50
CA LYS A 88 14.20 2.01 -7.35
C LYS A 88 14.32 2.58 -5.93
N ALA A 89 13.22 3.08 -5.36
CA ALA A 89 13.21 3.54 -3.97
C ALA A 89 13.46 2.38 -2.99
N LEU A 90 12.84 1.23 -3.22
CA LEU A 90 13.02 0.03 -2.41
C LEU A 90 14.47 -0.48 -2.48
N LYS A 91 15.04 -0.58 -3.69
CA LYS A 91 16.44 -0.96 -3.91
C LYS A 91 17.41 -0.01 -3.19
N ARG A 92 17.14 1.29 -3.19
CA ARG A 92 17.95 2.27 -2.43
C ARG A 92 17.87 2.00 -0.92
N ALA A 93 16.68 1.76 -0.38
CA ALA A 93 16.51 1.41 1.02
C ALA A 93 17.22 0.09 1.37
N CYS A 94 17.11 -0.95 0.54
CA CYS A 94 17.81 -2.21 0.73
C CYS A 94 19.33 -2.02 0.76
N LYS A 95 19.87 -1.22 -0.16
CA LYS A 95 21.30 -0.91 -0.22
C LYS A 95 21.78 -0.16 1.03
N GLN A 96 20.98 0.77 1.55
CA GLN A 96 21.31 1.51 2.77
C GLN A 96 21.30 0.61 4.02
N LEU A 97 20.40 -0.37 4.06
CA LEU A 97 20.28 -1.32 5.17
C LEU A 97 21.16 -2.56 5.01
N ASN A 98 21.95 -2.63 3.93
CA ASN A 98 22.80 -3.76 3.58
C ASN A 98 22.06 -5.12 3.51
N ILE A 99 20.81 -5.09 3.03
CA ILE A 99 19.96 -6.28 2.84
C ILE A 99 19.84 -6.64 1.36
N LYS A 100 19.48 -7.90 1.08
CA LYS A 100 19.23 -8.39 -0.28
C LYS A 100 18.18 -7.52 -0.99
N GLU A 101 18.44 -7.21 -2.25
CA GLU A 101 17.49 -6.45 -3.07
C GLU A 101 16.17 -7.21 -3.21
N ILE A 102 15.08 -6.52 -2.88
CA ILE A 102 13.71 -7.02 -3.00
C ILE A 102 12.89 -6.10 -3.91
N THR A 103 11.87 -6.68 -4.54
CA THR A 103 10.88 -5.93 -5.34
C THR A 103 9.60 -5.74 -4.55
N ALA A 104 8.75 -4.78 -4.95
CA ALA A 104 7.42 -4.63 -4.35
C ALA A 104 6.59 -5.92 -4.44
N HIS A 105 6.82 -6.73 -5.49
CA HIS A 105 6.19 -8.04 -5.65
C HIS A 105 6.70 -9.07 -4.64
N SER A 106 8.03 -9.19 -4.48
CA SER A 106 8.65 -10.07 -3.47
C SER A 106 8.30 -9.68 -2.04
N LEU A 107 8.17 -8.38 -1.77
CA LEU A 107 7.73 -7.84 -0.49
C LEU A 107 6.29 -8.28 -0.18
N ARG A 108 5.38 -8.13 -1.15
CA ARG A 108 4.00 -8.60 -1.02
C ARG A 108 3.94 -10.11 -0.79
N HIS A 109 4.73 -10.90 -1.50
CA HIS A 109 4.82 -12.35 -1.26
C HIS A 109 5.28 -12.66 0.17
N SER A 110 6.32 -11.97 0.65
CA SER A 110 6.79 -12.16 2.03
C SER A 110 5.73 -11.76 3.05
N PHE A 111 5.02 -10.65 2.82
CA PHE A 111 3.95 -10.19 3.71
C PHE A 111 2.75 -11.14 3.70
N CYS A 112 2.28 -11.57 2.53
CA CYS A 112 1.22 -12.58 2.42
C CYS A 112 1.65 -13.91 3.02
N SER A 113 2.89 -14.34 2.84
CA SER A 113 3.41 -15.55 3.46
C SER A 113 3.52 -15.41 4.97
N VAL A 114 3.89 -14.25 5.51
CA VAL A 114 3.88 -13.98 6.96
C VAL A 114 2.45 -13.86 7.48
N PHE A 115 1.51 -13.30 6.72
CA PHE A 115 0.10 -13.24 7.09
C PHE A 115 -0.53 -14.63 7.09
N LEU A 116 -0.32 -15.42 6.02
CA LEU A 116 -0.74 -16.83 5.92
C LEU A 116 -0.07 -17.70 6.98
N LYS A 117 1.24 -17.51 7.22
CA LYS A 117 1.94 -18.18 8.33
C LYS A 117 1.48 -17.66 9.68
N GLY A 118 1.04 -16.42 9.80
CA GLY A 118 0.44 -15.85 11.00
C GLY A 118 -0.88 -16.52 11.34
N VAL A 119 -1.68 -16.91 10.33
CA VAL A 119 -2.82 -17.81 10.56
C VAL A 119 -2.34 -19.17 11.08
N GLN A 120 -1.18 -19.66 10.65
CA GLN A 120 -0.61 -20.91 11.15
C GLN A 120 -0.01 -20.77 12.57
N TYR A 121 0.70 -19.68 12.90
CA TYR A 121 1.26 -19.41 14.24
C TYR A 121 0.19 -19.01 15.27
N ILE A 122 -0.95 -18.46 14.86
CA ILE A 122 -2.09 -18.23 15.78
C ILE A 122 -2.77 -19.56 16.13
N ILE A 123 -2.74 -20.57 15.24
CA ILE A 123 -3.24 -21.92 15.53
C ILE A 123 -2.20 -22.69 16.37
N PHE A 124 -0.90 -22.56 16.08
CA PHE A 124 0.17 -23.25 16.82
C PHE A 124 0.61 -22.58 18.14
N LEU A 125 0.02 -21.45 18.53
CA LEU A 125 0.18 -20.87 19.87
C LEU A 125 -1.03 -21.15 20.78
N ASN A 126 -1.98 -21.95 20.32
CA ASN A 126 -3.16 -22.38 21.09
C ASN A 126 -3.31 -23.92 21.18
N ASP A 127 -2.24 -24.68 20.93
CA ASP A 127 -2.14 -26.11 21.26
C ASP A 127 -0.78 -26.42 21.91
#